data_AF-A0AB33T7M8-F1
#
_entry.id   AF-A0AB33T7M8-F1
#
_cell.length_a   1.000
_cell.length_b   1.000
_cell.length_c   1.000
_cell.angle_alpha   90.00
_cell.angle_beta   90.00
_cell.angle_gamma   90.00
#
_symmetry.space_group_name_H-M   'P 1'
#
loop_
_entity.id
_entity.type
_entity.pdbx_description
1 polymer ?
#
loop_
_entity_poly.entity_id
_entity_poly.type
_entity_poly.pdbx_seq_one_letter_code
_entity_poly.pdbx_strand_id
1 'polypeptide(L)'
;MRRGSAIRGAVDMGAVVDSAVIDGTDPAVVVSAQELRAWTDAEVEAATFRCCGCTVEMYPKAHRPDRRVQAHFATKPLRQHVNCTLVEDTAAAGGVIAGGPPGRLPVLRPTRLVESEDRKISGEPAASLSPSADRRRTSLVPVSATGDVRRRTSGSAIARSIRPFAAAFLEMSAEERRGSPIELPGVNADRYQFAFKGLPRRDIVRLPHRRVLHAQLRWTGQISDVDGIYRVELYAGEGYDPDSRRFTRPWTLVVDHRDWTSGQRNHFRDEFASVSGAARDHGLTPWAFALADQNPAELTELTLTRRAYVAFLPGQ
;
A
#
# COMPACT_ATOMS: atom_id res chain seq x y z
N MET A 1 -5.33 -39.70 34.55
CA MET A 1 -6.42 -39.50 33.58
C MET A 1 -5.90 -38.64 32.43
N ARG A 2 -6.13 -39.08 31.19
CA ARG A 2 -5.65 -38.48 29.94
C ARG A 2 -6.57 -37.34 29.46
N ARG A 3 -6.00 -36.58 28.51
CA ARG A 3 -6.60 -35.72 27.44
C ARG A 3 -6.80 -34.26 27.85
N GLY A 4 -6.40 -33.27 27.08
CA GLY A 4 -5.73 -33.23 25.77
C GLY A 4 -5.64 -31.74 25.40
N SER A 5 -4.43 -31.20 25.32
CA SER A 5 -3.83 -30.70 24.08
C SER A 5 -4.84 -30.17 23.06
N ALA A 6 -5.04 -28.85 23.06
CA ALA A 6 -5.35 -28.11 21.85
C ALA A 6 -4.09 -27.32 21.49
N ILE A 7 -3.28 -27.94 20.64
CA ILE A 7 -2.22 -27.28 19.88
C ILE A 7 -2.90 -26.13 19.14
N ARG A 8 -2.67 -24.90 19.61
CA ARG A 8 -2.88 -23.70 18.79
C ARG A 8 -1.89 -23.84 17.65
N GLY A 9 -2.36 -24.35 16.51
CA GLY A 9 -1.60 -24.32 15.27
C GLY A 9 -1.24 -22.87 15.01
N ALA A 10 0.04 -22.55 15.17
CA ALA A 10 0.62 -21.38 14.55
C ALA A 10 0.35 -21.56 13.06
N VAL A 11 -0.60 -20.81 12.52
CA VAL A 11 -0.69 -20.63 11.08
C VAL A 11 0.63 -19.98 10.72
N ASP A 12 1.46 -20.73 10.00
CA ASP A 12 2.62 -20.22 9.29
C ASP A 12 2.11 -19.19 8.28
N MET A 13 1.86 -17.98 8.76
CA MET A 13 1.60 -16.81 7.94
C MET A 13 2.93 -16.42 7.34
N GLY A 14 3.36 -17.19 6.32
CA GLY A 14 4.46 -16.79 5.45
C GLY A 14 4.29 -15.32 5.11
N ALA A 15 5.37 -14.56 5.21
CA ALA A 15 5.30 -13.12 5.38
C ALA A 15 4.35 -12.43 4.39
N VAL A 16 3.32 -11.82 4.96
CA VAL A 16 2.21 -11.22 4.25
C VAL A 16 2.64 -9.82 3.82
N VAL A 17 2.78 -9.59 2.51
CA VAL A 17 3.20 -8.30 1.96
C VAL A 17 2.01 -7.63 1.26
N ASP A 18 1.68 -6.39 1.61
CA ASP A 18 0.56 -5.67 0.99
C ASP A 18 0.87 -5.26 -0.47
N SER A 19 2.12 -4.88 -0.75
CA SER A 19 2.52 -4.25 -2.02
C SER A 19 3.64 -4.99 -2.74
N ALA A 20 3.55 -5.05 -4.06
CA ALA A 20 4.56 -5.63 -4.95
C ALA A 20 4.85 -4.71 -6.14
N VAL A 21 5.96 -4.96 -6.84
CA VAL A 21 6.32 -4.29 -8.09
C VAL A 21 5.82 -5.12 -9.26
N ILE A 22 5.16 -4.50 -10.24
CA ILE A 22 4.82 -5.14 -11.52
C ILE A 22 6.11 -5.30 -12.33
N ASP A 23 6.45 -6.54 -12.68
CA ASP A 23 7.64 -6.84 -13.45
C ASP A 23 7.56 -6.26 -14.88
N GLY A 24 8.71 -5.94 -15.47
CA GLY A 24 8.80 -5.37 -16.81
C GLY A 24 8.34 -3.91 -16.94
N THR A 25 8.05 -3.21 -15.84
CA THR A 25 7.66 -1.78 -15.86
C THR A 25 8.85 -0.85 -15.63
N ASP A 26 8.94 0.22 -16.45
CA ASP A 26 9.89 1.32 -16.29
C ASP A 26 9.15 2.67 -16.51
N PRO A 27 9.04 3.56 -15.49
CA PRO A 27 9.50 3.36 -14.11
C PRO A 27 8.77 2.21 -13.42
N ALA A 28 9.40 1.65 -12.38
CA ALA A 28 8.81 0.55 -11.60
C ALA A 28 7.43 0.94 -11.05
N VAL A 29 6.42 0.11 -11.27
CA VAL A 29 5.06 0.35 -10.76
C VAL A 29 4.83 -0.48 -9.50
N VAL A 30 4.59 0.18 -8.37
CA VAL A 30 4.17 -0.45 -7.11
C VAL A 30 2.65 -0.54 -7.08
N VAL A 31 2.14 -1.72 -6.78
CA VAL A 31 0.70 -2.02 -6.69
C VAL A 31 0.40 -2.79 -5.41
N SER A 32 -0.71 -2.46 -4.75
CA SER A 32 -1.20 -3.24 -3.62
C SER A 32 -2.02 -4.45 -4.08
N ALA A 33 -2.02 -5.54 -3.33
CA ALA A 33 -2.82 -6.70 -3.63
C ALA A 33 -4.33 -6.38 -3.57
N GLN A 34 -4.72 -5.41 -2.75
CA GLN A 34 -6.10 -4.94 -2.65
C GLN A 34 -6.57 -4.26 -3.94
N GLU A 35 -5.70 -3.51 -4.62
CA GLU A 35 -6.02 -2.89 -5.92
C GLU A 35 -6.32 -3.92 -7.01
N LEU A 36 -5.73 -5.11 -6.91
CA LEU A 36 -5.97 -6.20 -7.87
C LEU A 36 -7.41 -6.72 -7.83
N ARG A 37 -8.20 -6.43 -6.78
CA ARG A 37 -9.64 -6.72 -6.75
C ARG A 37 -10.43 -5.96 -7.80
N ALA A 38 -9.88 -4.83 -8.26
CA ALA A 38 -10.50 -4.06 -9.33
C ALA A 38 -10.08 -4.55 -10.72
N TRP A 39 -9.14 -5.49 -10.83
CA TRP A 39 -8.63 -6.06 -12.07
C TRP A 39 -9.41 -7.32 -12.44
N THR A 40 -9.42 -7.65 -13.72
CA THR A 40 -9.92 -8.93 -14.23
C THR A 40 -8.91 -10.04 -13.93
N ASP A 41 -9.37 -11.29 -13.84
CA ASP A 41 -8.47 -12.44 -13.67
C ASP A 41 -7.41 -12.49 -14.80
N ALA A 42 -7.80 -12.16 -16.04
CA ALA A 42 -6.90 -12.13 -17.18
C ALA A 42 -5.80 -11.06 -17.06
N GLU A 43 -6.11 -9.85 -16.54
CA GLU A 43 -5.12 -8.81 -16.28
C GLU A 43 -4.12 -9.24 -15.19
N VAL A 44 -4.60 -9.96 -14.16
CA VAL A 44 -3.74 -10.46 -13.08
C VAL A 44 -2.86 -11.62 -13.57
N GLU A 45 -3.39 -12.53 -14.37
CA GLU A 45 -2.65 -13.66 -14.96
C GLU A 45 -1.59 -13.21 -15.99
N ALA A 46 -1.85 -12.11 -16.70
CA ALA A 46 -0.89 -11.50 -17.63
C ALA A 46 0.24 -10.73 -16.92
N ALA A 47 0.09 -10.43 -15.63
CA ALA A 47 1.05 -9.66 -14.85
C ALA A 47 1.94 -10.56 -13.98
N THR A 48 3.24 -10.24 -13.94
CA THR A 48 4.18 -10.85 -13.00
C THR A 48 4.49 -9.85 -11.89
N PHE A 49 4.55 -10.31 -10.64
CA PHE A 49 4.80 -9.46 -9.48
C PHE A 49 6.11 -9.84 -8.80
N ARG A 50 6.85 -8.85 -8.30
CA ARG A 50 8.10 -9.05 -7.56
C ARG A 50 8.08 -8.30 -6.23
N CYS A 51 8.74 -8.87 -5.23
CA CYS A 51 8.90 -8.25 -3.92
C CYS A 51 9.64 -6.91 -4.04
N CYS A 52 9.13 -5.86 -3.40
CA CYS A 52 9.73 -4.52 -3.43
C CYS A 52 11.11 -4.46 -2.76
N GLY A 53 11.48 -5.43 -1.92
CA GLY A 53 12.73 -5.44 -1.15
C GLY A 53 13.78 -6.47 -1.59
N CYS A 54 13.42 -7.50 -2.35
CA CYS A 54 14.37 -8.57 -2.73
C CYS A 54 14.14 -9.18 -4.12
N THR A 55 13.22 -8.62 -4.93
CA THR A 55 12.93 -9.05 -6.31
C THR A 55 12.36 -10.46 -6.51
N VAL A 56 12.19 -11.25 -5.45
CA VAL A 56 11.55 -12.57 -5.49
C VAL A 56 10.15 -12.47 -6.10
N GLU A 57 9.81 -13.42 -6.98
CA GLU A 57 8.49 -13.53 -7.59
C GLU A 57 7.41 -13.74 -6.51
N MET A 58 6.36 -12.93 -6.58
CA MET A 58 5.22 -12.94 -5.67
C MET A 58 3.97 -13.29 -6.46
N TYR A 59 2.98 -13.89 -5.79
CA TYR A 59 1.64 -14.05 -6.33
C TYR A 59 0.60 -13.41 -5.42
N PRO A 60 -0.48 -12.86 -6.00
CA PRO A 60 -1.56 -12.28 -5.22
C PRO A 60 -2.49 -13.36 -4.66
N LYS A 61 -2.81 -13.26 -3.38
CA LYS A 61 -3.80 -14.05 -2.64
C LYS A 61 -4.98 -13.18 -2.24
N ALA A 62 -6.15 -13.81 -2.13
CA ALA A 62 -7.39 -13.16 -1.70
C ALA A 62 -7.73 -11.87 -2.48
N HIS A 63 -7.29 -11.77 -3.75
CA HIS A 63 -7.61 -10.66 -4.65
C HIS A 63 -8.91 -10.89 -5.42
N ARG A 64 -9.38 -12.14 -5.51
CA ARG A 64 -10.73 -12.43 -6.00
C ARG A 64 -11.75 -11.94 -4.99
N PRO A 65 -12.97 -11.58 -5.41
CA PRO A 65 -14.00 -11.02 -4.54
C PRO A 65 -14.53 -12.04 -3.53
N ASP A 66 -13.74 -12.31 -2.49
CA ASP A 66 -14.17 -12.85 -1.20
C ASP A 66 -13.94 -11.76 -0.15
N ARG A 67 -15.00 -11.42 0.58
CA ARG A 67 -15.12 -10.14 1.30
C ARG A 67 -14.44 -10.11 2.67
N ARG A 68 -13.92 -11.24 3.16
CA ARG A 68 -13.49 -11.37 4.56
C ARG A 68 -11.98 -11.36 4.77
N VAL A 69 -11.19 -11.65 3.74
CA VAL A 69 -9.74 -11.74 3.87
C VAL A 69 -9.08 -10.62 3.09
N GLN A 70 -8.16 -9.92 3.74
CA GLN A 70 -7.37 -8.89 3.09
C GLN A 70 -6.51 -9.50 1.98
N ALA A 71 -6.57 -8.90 0.79
CA ALA A 71 -5.71 -9.29 -0.31
C ALA A 71 -4.25 -8.99 0.05
N HIS A 72 -3.36 -9.93 -0.28
CA HIS A 72 -1.93 -9.80 0.02
C HIS A 72 -1.11 -10.55 -1.03
N PHE A 73 0.19 -10.28 -1.07
CA PHE A 73 1.15 -11.05 -1.84
C PHE A 73 1.83 -12.10 -0.96
N ALA A 74 2.14 -13.24 -1.56
CA ALA A 74 2.91 -14.31 -0.94
C ALA A 74 3.90 -14.92 -1.95
N THR A 75 4.93 -15.62 -1.45
CA THR A 75 5.90 -16.36 -2.26
C THR A 75 5.45 -17.79 -2.52
N LYS A 76 5.89 -18.38 -3.64
CA LYS A 76 5.63 -19.80 -3.97
C LYS A 76 6.19 -20.70 -2.87
N PRO A 77 5.52 -21.82 -2.54
CA PRO A 77 6.14 -22.83 -1.68
C PRO A 77 7.53 -23.13 -2.25
N LEU A 78 8.56 -23.11 -1.40
CA LEU A 78 10.00 -23.26 -1.74
C LEU A 78 10.74 -22.00 -2.25
N ARG A 79 10.06 -20.88 -2.54
CA ARG A 79 10.70 -19.58 -2.78
C ARG A 79 10.74 -18.82 -1.46
N GLN A 80 11.93 -18.57 -0.94
CA GLN A 80 12.13 -17.80 0.28
C GLN A 80 12.63 -16.39 -0.04
N HIS A 81 12.19 -15.45 0.78
CA HIS A 81 12.87 -14.17 0.89
C HIS A 81 14.28 -14.44 1.44
N VAL A 82 15.30 -14.01 0.70
CA VAL A 82 16.70 -14.08 1.13
C VAL A 82 17.19 -12.65 1.24
N ASN A 83 17.63 -12.24 2.44
CA ASN A 83 18.11 -10.89 2.72
C ASN A 83 17.06 -9.82 2.37
N CYS A 84 15.79 -10.07 2.71
CA CYS A 84 14.72 -9.12 2.44
C CYS A 84 14.55 -8.14 3.61
N THR A 85 14.37 -6.86 3.27
CA THR A 85 14.13 -5.81 4.28
C THR A 85 12.64 -5.70 4.66
N LEU A 86 11.73 -6.23 3.84
CA LEU A 86 10.27 -6.19 4.06
C LEU A 86 9.73 -7.37 4.87
N VAL A 87 10.52 -8.44 4.93
CA VAL A 87 10.13 -9.72 5.52
C VAL A 87 11.29 -10.14 6.39
N GLU A 88 11.05 -10.41 7.67
CA GLU A 88 12.06 -11.05 8.50
C GLU A 88 12.46 -12.37 7.85
N ASP A 89 13.76 -12.55 7.59
CA ASP A 89 14.28 -13.76 6.95
C ASP A 89 13.81 -14.98 7.76
N THR A 90 12.98 -15.83 7.17
CA THR A 90 12.62 -17.14 7.77
C THR A 90 13.82 -18.10 7.81
N ALA A 91 15.02 -17.63 7.43
CA ALA A 91 16.29 -18.35 7.44
C ALA A 91 17.04 -18.27 8.78
N ALA A 92 16.38 -17.91 9.89
CA ALA A 92 17.00 -17.91 11.22
C ALA A 92 16.83 -19.26 11.95
N ALA A 93 17.49 -20.29 11.42
CA ALA A 93 17.98 -21.42 12.22
C ALA A 93 19.48 -21.57 11.96
N GLY A 94 20.27 -20.57 12.37
CA GLY A 94 21.72 -20.68 12.36
C GLY A 94 22.45 -19.35 12.35
N GLY A 95 22.95 -18.94 13.53
CA GLY A 95 24.15 -18.11 13.64
C GLY A 95 23.95 -16.59 13.60
N VAL A 96 24.07 -15.97 14.78
CA VAL A 96 24.28 -14.53 14.94
C VAL A 96 25.63 -14.17 14.30
N ILE A 97 25.62 -13.30 13.29
CA ILE A 97 26.81 -12.53 12.89
C ILE A 97 26.51 -11.06 13.16
N ALA A 98 27.25 -10.48 14.11
CA ALA A 98 27.29 -9.06 14.36
C ALA A 98 27.97 -8.35 13.17
N GLY A 99 27.23 -7.45 12.52
CA GLY A 99 27.63 -6.74 11.31
C GLY A 99 26.52 -6.85 10.28
N GLY A 100 25.80 -5.76 10.01
CA GLY A 100 24.66 -5.76 9.08
C GLY A 100 25.04 -6.40 7.73
N PRO A 101 24.24 -7.37 7.22
CA PRO A 101 24.70 -8.21 6.13
C PRO A 101 24.89 -7.40 4.83
N PRO A 102 26.03 -7.54 4.14
CA PRO A 102 26.21 -6.98 2.81
C PRO A 102 25.24 -7.68 1.85
N GLY A 103 24.42 -6.91 1.13
CA GLY A 103 23.56 -7.44 0.05
C GLY A 103 22.05 -7.26 0.19
N ARG A 104 21.54 -6.57 1.23
CA ARG A 104 20.11 -6.19 1.27
C ARG A 104 19.83 -5.10 0.23
N LEU A 105 18.93 -5.37 -0.70
CA LEU A 105 18.47 -4.35 -1.66
C LEU A 105 17.62 -3.30 -0.91
N PRO A 106 17.72 -2.01 -1.30
CA PRO A 106 16.85 -0.99 -0.76
C PRO A 106 15.41 -1.31 -1.18
N VAL A 107 14.47 -1.16 -0.24
CA VAL A 107 13.04 -1.32 -0.55
C VAL A 107 12.62 -0.26 -1.56
N LEU A 108 12.03 -0.71 -2.67
CA LEU A 108 11.37 0.17 -3.63
C LEU A 108 10.10 0.74 -3.00
N ARG A 109 10.08 2.06 -2.83
CA ARG A 109 8.98 2.83 -2.27
C ARG A 109 8.42 3.73 -3.36
N PRO A 110 7.08 3.90 -3.46
CA PRO A 110 6.52 4.76 -4.47
C PRO A 110 6.91 6.22 -4.18
N THR A 111 7.38 6.92 -5.20
CA THR A 111 7.84 8.31 -5.15
C THR A 111 6.89 9.26 -5.86
N ARG A 112 6.04 8.77 -6.78
CA ARG A 112 5.08 9.62 -7.52
C ARG A 112 3.74 8.92 -7.71
N LEU A 113 2.66 9.61 -7.36
CA LEU A 113 1.30 9.15 -7.65
C LEU A 113 0.94 9.53 -9.10
N VAL A 114 0.72 8.53 -9.95
CA VAL A 114 0.36 8.73 -11.36
C VAL A 114 -1.11 8.44 -11.56
N GLU A 115 -1.79 9.45 -12.09
CA GLU A 115 -3.24 9.49 -12.21
C GLU A 115 -3.73 8.94 -13.56
N SER A 116 -3.39 7.70 -13.88
CA SER A 116 -3.85 7.08 -15.14
C SER A 116 -5.09 6.23 -14.91
N GLU A 117 -6.16 6.52 -15.66
CA GLU A 117 -7.34 5.65 -15.80
C GLU A 117 -7.03 4.44 -16.69
N ASP A 118 -6.04 4.57 -17.59
CA ASP A 118 -5.62 3.52 -18.52
C ASP A 118 -4.72 2.48 -17.87
N ARG A 119 -5.29 1.29 -17.64
CA ARG A 119 -4.56 0.08 -17.26
C ARG A 119 -3.98 -0.62 -18.48
N LYS A 120 -3.25 0.09 -19.34
CA LYS A 120 -2.45 -0.62 -20.35
C LYS A 120 -1.23 -1.22 -19.66
N ILE A 121 -1.37 -2.48 -19.23
CA ILE A 121 -0.24 -3.35 -18.98
C ILE A 121 0.28 -3.66 -20.39
N SER A 122 1.31 -2.95 -20.85
CA SER A 122 1.99 -3.30 -22.10
C SER A 122 2.72 -4.62 -21.89
N GLY A 123 1.98 -5.71 -22.07
CA GLY A 123 2.49 -7.03 -22.35
C GLY A 123 2.13 -7.36 -23.79
N GLU A 124 2.73 -6.66 -24.76
CA GLU A 124 2.79 -7.25 -26.10
C GLU A 124 3.81 -8.38 -26.03
N PRO A 125 3.42 -9.65 -26.21
CA PRO A 125 4.41 -10.68 -26.47
C PRO A 125 5.07 -10.29 -27.79
N ALA A 126 6.40 -10.20 -27.81
CA ALA A 126 7.16 -10.01 -29.03
C ALA A 126 6.80 -11.14 -30.01
N ALA A 127 5.82 -10.88 -30.87
CA ALA A 127 5.40 -11.79 -31.91
C ALA A 127 6.47 -11.77 -33.00
N SER A 128 7.26 -12.84 -33.01
CA SER A 128 7.82 -13.49 -34.19
C SER A 128 8.34 -12.57 -35.31
N LEU A 129 9.64 -12.30 -35.28
CA LEU A 129 10.42 -12.24 -36.52
C LEU A 129 11.38 -13.42 -36.53
N SER A 130 11.09 -14.36 -37.43
CA SER A 130 11.87 -15.55 -37.72
C SER A 130 13.25 -15.21 -38.34
N PRO A 131 14.17 -16.18 -38.45
CA PRO A 131 15.58 -15.97 -38.19
C PRO A 131 16.35 -15.56 -39.44
N SER A 132 17.42 -14.78 -39.25
CA SER A 132 18.50 -14.74 -40.23
C SER A 132 19.86 -14.64 -39.54
N ALA A 133 20.68 -15.60 -39.94
CA ALA A 133 22.03 -15.94 -39.56
C ALA A 133 22.98 -14.79 -39.18
N ASP A 134 23.68 -15.05 -38.08
CA ASP A 134 25.15 -15.04 -37.97
C ASP A 134 25.88 -13.69 -38.16
N ARG A 135 26.37 -13.16 -37.03
CA ARG A 135 27.80 -12.87 -36.84
C ARG A 135 28.13 -12.56 -35.38
N ARG A 136 29.01 -13.41 -34.86
CA ARG A 136 29.77 -13.26 -33.61
C ARG A 136 30.45 -11.88 -33.51
N ARG A 137 30.45 -11.29 -32.31
CA ARG A 137 31.67 -10.72 -31.69
C ARG A 137 31.48 -10.47 -30.20
N THR A 138 32.34 -11.15 -29.45
CA THR A 138 32.69 -10.99 -28.05
C THR A 138 33.33 -9.63 -27.78
N SER A 139 32.94 -8.95 -26.70
CA SER A 139 33.76 -7.98 -25.96
C SER A 139 32.99 -7.57 -24.70
N LEU A 140 33.32 -8.14 -23.53
CA LEU A 140 34.36 -7.69 -22.59
C LEU A 140 34.21 -6.21 -22.22
N VAL A 141 33.81 -6.04 -20.96
CA VAL A 141 33.75 -4.84 -20.14
C VAL A 141 35.07 -4.05 -20.20
N PRO A 142 35.02 -2.71 -20.14
CA PRO A 142 36.01 -1.95 -19.41
C PRO A 142 35.36 -1.32 -18.18
N VAL A 143 35.78 -1.80 -17.01
CA VAL A 143 35.67 -1.06 -15.76
C VAL A 143 36.57 0.16 -15.90
N SER A 144 35.99 1.35 -15.79
CA SER A 144 36.74 2.57 -15.48
C SER A 144 36.13 3.15 -14.21
N ALA A 145 36.84 2.91 -13.12
CA ALA A 145 36.61 3.50 -11.83
C ALA A 145 37.18 4.92 -11.82
N THR A 146 36.35 5.90 -11.43
CA THR A 146 36.60 6.93 -10.41
C THR A 146 35.64 8.10 -10.61
N GLY A 147 34.92 8.47 -9.55
CA GLY A 147 34.12 9.70 -9.49
C GLY A 147 32.66 9.46 -9.13
N ASP A 148 32.36 9.48 -7.83
CA ASP A 148 31.02 9.66 -7.24
C ASP A 148 29.93 8.68 -7.69
N VAL A 149 29.96 7.48 -7.10
CA VAL A 149 28.73 6.75 -6.80
C VAL A 149 27.99 7.52 -5.69
N ARG A 150 27.40 8.66 -6.06
CA ARG A 150 26.29 9.21 -5.31
C ARG A 150 25.25 8.11 -5.27
N ARG A 151 25.11 7.52 -4.07
CA ARG A 151 23.89 6.93 -3.49
C ARG A 151 22.83 6.78 -4.57
N ARG A 152 22.72 5.60 -5.21
CA ARG A 152 21.56 5.26 -6.04
C ARG A 152 20.35 5.40 -5.13
N THR A 153 19.77 6.59 -5.13
CA THR A 153 18.50 6.91 -4.50
C THR A 153 17.52 5.88 -5.03
N SER A 154 16.80 5.23 -4.11
CA SER A 154 15.71 4.29 -4.40
C SER A 154 15.08 4.61 -5.74
N GLY A 155 15.19 3.70 -6.71
CA GLY A 155 14.73 3.94 -8.08
C GLY A 155 13.32 4.51 -8.05
N SER A 156 13.09 5.59 -8.79
CA SER A 156 11.80 6.28 -8.82
C SER A 156 10.70 5.27 -9.19
N ALA A 157 9.87 4.90 -8.22
CA ALA A 157 8.77 3.98 -8.44
C ALA A 157 7.46 4.77 -8.43
N ILE A 158 6.53 4.42 -9.30
CA ILE A 158 5.22 5.07 -9.36
C ILE A 158 4.17 4.17 -8.72
N ALA A 159 3.10 4.74 -8.20
CA ALA A 159 1.90 4.01 -7.83
C ALA A 159 0.67 4.75 -8.38
N ARG A 160 -0.44 4.01 -8.54
CA ARG A 160 -1.69 4.54 -9.12
C ARG A 160 -2.76 4.84 -8.07
N SER A 161 -2.48 4.55 -6.80
CA SER A 161 -3.35 4.85 -5.67
C SER A 161 -2.53 5.28 -4.45
N ILE A 162 -3.19 5.84 -3.44
CA ILE A 162 -2.55 6.24 -2.19
C ILE A 162 -2.19 5.04 -1.31
N ARG A 163 -2.75 3.85 -1.56
CA ARG A 163 -2.57 2.68 -0.71
C ARG A 163 -1.11 2.23 -0.61
N PRO A 164 -0.34 2.07 -1.70
CA PRO A 164 1.08 1.75 -1.62
C PRO A 164 1.90 2.79 -0.85
N PHE A 165 1.55 4.07 -0.95
CA PHE A 165 2.20 5.12 -0.15
C PHE A 165 1.87 5.00 1.34
N ALA A 166 0.61 4.70 1.67
CA ALA A 166 0.18 4.53 3.05
C ALA A 166 0.79 3.28 3.70
N ALA A 167 0.86 2.16 2.97
CA ALA A 167 1.55 0.95 3.41
C ALA A 167 3.04 1.22 3.65
N ALA A 168 3.69 1.91 2.70
CA ALA A 168 5.07 2.33 2.85
C ALA A 168 5.29 3.25 4.06
N PHE A 169 4.40 4.22 4.28
CA PHE A 169 4.49 5.13 5.42
C PHE A 169 4.43 4.39 6.76
N LEU A 170 3.54 3.39 6.90
CA LEU A 170 3.41 2.60 8.12
C LEU A 170 4.66 1.78 8.41
N GLU A 171 5.32 1.23 7.39
CA GLU A 171 6.54 0.42 7.54
C GLU A 171 7.82 1.26 7.76
N MET A 172 7.84 2.52 7.33
CA MET A 172 9.02 3.38 7.46
C MET A 172 9.24 3.87 8.89
N SER A 173 10.51 3.86 9.32
CA SER A 173 11.00 4.62 10.46
C SER A 173 10.91 6.14 10.24
N ALA A 174 11.04 6.91 11.32
CA ALA A 174 11.05 8.37 11.25
C ALA A 174 12.21 8.94 10.39
N GLU A 175 13.36 8.25 10.38
CA GLU A 175 14.50 8.66 9.54
C GLU A 175 14.26 8.37 8.07
N GLU A 176 13.70 7.21 7.73
CA GLU A 176 13.34 6.88 6.35
C GLU A 176 12.31 7.86 5.79
N ARG A 177 11.30 8.25 6.58
CA ARG A 177 10.29 9.25 6.18
C ARG A 177 10.90 10.63 5.88
N ARG A 178 11.98 11.00 6.57
CA ARG A 178 12.74 12.26 6.32
C ARG A 178 13.53 12.22 5.02
N GLY A 179 14.12 11.06 4.71
CA GLY A 179 14.96 10.88 3.53
C GLY A 179 14.21 10.50 2.26
N SER A 180 12.98 9.98 2.36
CA SER A 180 12.24 9.42 1.23
C SER A 180 11.48 10.49 0.43
N PRO A 181 11.78 10.66 -0.87
CA PRO A 181 11.08 11.61 -1.73
C PRO A 181 9.64 11.16 -2.02
N ILE A 182 8.74 12.12 -2.19
CA ILE A 182 7.37 11.87 -2.61
C ILE A 182 6.83 13.05 -3.44
N GLU A 183 6.01 12.77 -4.43
CA GLU A 183 5.32 13.72 -5.28
C GLU A 183 3.85 13.31 -5.38
N LEU A 184 2.96 14.10 -4.77
CA LEU A 184 1.52 13.86 -4.75
C LEU A 184 0.76 15.06 -5.34
N PRO A 185 -0.34 14.81 -6.08
CA PRO A 185 -1.20 15.85 -6.65
C PRO A 185 -1.67 16.86 -5.60
N GLY A 186 -1.39 18.14 -5.85
CA GLY A 186 -1.82 19.25 -5.00
C GLY A 186 -1.16 19.31 -3.61
N VAL A 187 -0.16 18.47 -3.33
CA VAL A 187 0.54 18.47 -2.05
C VAL A 187 1.85 19.24 -2.16
N ASN A 188 1.94 20.36 -1.44
CA ASN A 188 3.19 21.11 -1.29
C ASN A 188 4.08 20.47 -0.21
N ALA A 189 4.63 19.30 -0.50
CA ALA A 189 5.64 18.59 0.29
C ALA A 189 6.39 17.58 -0.59
N ASP A 190 7.71 17.49 -0.44
CA ASP A 190 8.59 16.64 -1.26
C ASP A 190 9.15 15.42 -0.49
N ARG A 191 8.71 15.23 0.77
CA ARG A 191 9.11 14.12 1.64
C ARG A 191 7.91 13.48 2.32
N TYR A 192 7.96 12.17 2.52
CA TYR A 192 6.93 11.40 3.22
C TYR A 192 6.56 12.00 4.57
N GLN A 193 7.54 12.45 5.36
CA GLN A 193 7.32 13.07 6.67
C GLN A 193 6.35 14.25 6.62
N PHE A 194 6.41 15.07 5.57
CA PHE A 194 5.61 16.30 5.45
C PHE A 194 4.36 16.12 4.60
N ALA A 195 4.35 15.13 3.71
CA ALA A 195 3.20 14.79 2.87
C ALA A 195 2.09 14.08 3.67
N PHE A 196 2.45 13.27 4.68
CA PHE A 196 1.52 12.58 5.55
C PHE A 196 1.30 13.35 6.86
N LYS A 197 0.05 13.48 7.28
CA LYS A 197 -0.31 14.19 8.50
C LYS A 197 -1.43 13.46 9.26
N GLY A 198 -1.16 13.11 10.51
CA GLY A 198 -2.18 12.58 11.41
C GLY A 198 -3.16 13.69 11.81
N LEU A 199 -4.45 13.37 11.81
CA LEU A 199 -5.48 14.29 12.31
C LEU A 199 -5.37 14.44 13.83
N PRO A 200 -5.64 15.64 14.38
CA PRO A 200 -5.72 15.82 15.82
C PRO A 200 -6.78 14.90 16.42
N ARG A 201 -6.40 14.16 17.47
CA ARG A 201 -7.27 13.12 18.03
C ARG A 201 -8.50 13.70 18.75
N ARG A 202 -8.36 14.87 19.39
CA ARG A 202 -9.36 15.45 20.30
C ARG A 202 -9.75 16.89 19.95
N ASP A 203 -9.50 17.31 18.72
CA ASP A 203 -9.66 18.70 18.29
C ASP A 203 -10.01 18.79 16.80
N ILE A 204 -10.72 19.85 16.39
CA ILE A 204 -10.96 20.21 14.99
C ILE A 204 -10.20 21.48 14.68
N VAL A 205 -9.14 21.35 13.88
CA VAL A 205 -8.27 22.46 13.50
C VAL A 205 -8.38 22.72 12.00
N ARG A 206 -8.11 23.95 11.59
CA ARG A 206 -7.95 24.26 10.17
C ARG A 206 -6.67 23.63 9.63
N LEU A 207 -6.77 22.93 8.52
CA LEU A 207 -5.67 22.30 7.81
C LEU A 207 -5.28 23.21 6.63
N PRO A 208 -4.14 23.93 6.70
CA PRO A 208 -3.82 24.99 5.74
C PRO A 208 -3.38 24.45 4.37
N HIS A 209 -3.02 23.17 4.30
CA HIS A 209 -2.50 22.57 3.08
C HIS A 209 -3.08 21.19 2.87
N ARG A 210 -3.33 20.85 1.61
CA ARG A 210 -3.66 19.50 1.19
C ARG A 210 -2.51 18.55 1.52
N ARG A 211 -2.85 17.41 2.14
CA ARG A 211 -1.94 16.37 2.62
C ARG A 211 -2.61 15.01 2.52
N VAL A 212 -1.84 13.94 2.72
CA VAL A 212 -2.40 12.63 3.04
C VAL A 212 -2.75 12.64 4.52
N LEU A 213 -4.02 12.85 4.80
CA LEU A 213 -4.56 12.89 6.15
C LEU A 213 -4.86 11.46 6.60
N HIS A 214 -4.51 11.14 7.84
CA HIS A 214 -4.78 9.81 8.37
C HIS A 214 -5.28 9.83 9.81
N ALA A 215 -6.18 8.90 10.10
CA ALA A 215 -6.72 8.65 11.44
C ALA A 215 -7.25 7.22 11.52
N GLN A 216 -7.47 6.77 12.75
CA GLN A 216 -8.11 5.48 12.99
C GLN A 216 -9.57 5.53 12.54
N LEU A 217 -10.04 4.45 11.94
CA LEU A 217 -11.47 4.22 11.73
C LEU A 217 -12.12 3.86 13.06
N ARG A 218 -13.40 4.21 13.22
CA ARG A 218 -14.19 3.66 14.31
C ARG A 218 -14.36 2.16 14.10
N TRP A 219 -14.24 1.37 15.18
CA TRP A 219 -14.46 -0.08 15.14
C TRP A 219 -15.86 -0.47 14.63
N THR A 220 -16.85 0.36 14.98
CA THR A 220 -18.24 0.28 14.51
C THR A 220 -18.51 1.18 13.31
N GLY A 221 -17.46 1.71 12.68
CA GLY A 221 -17.56 2.57 11.51
C GLY A 221 -18.40 1.88 10.42
N GLN A 222 -19.35 2.62 9.88
CA GLN A 222 -20.14 2.21 8.74
C GLN A 222 -19.93 3.24 7.63
N ILE A 223 -20.02 2.77 6.40
CA ILE A 223 -20.17 3.66 5.26
C ILE A 223 -21.65 4.00 5.19
N SER A 224 -21.98 5.28 5.28
CA SER A 224 -23.27 5.78 4.82
C SER A 224 -23.14 6.19 3.36
N ASP A 225 -24.15 5.90 2.55
CA ASP A 225 -24.22 6.27 1.14
C ASP A 225 -25.53 7.02 0.91
N VAL A 226 -25.43 8.33 0.64
CA VAL A 226 -26.58 9.21 0.42
C VAL A 226 -26.28 10.05 -0.81
N ASP A 227 -27.15 9.95 -1.83
CA ASP A 227 -27.08 10.74 -3.07
C ASP A 227 -25.72 10.70 -3.79
N GLY A 228 -25.06 9.54 -3.77
CA GLY A 228 -23.76 9.36 -4.43
C GLY A 228 -22.58 9.92 -3.62
N ILE A 229 -22.78 10.15 -2.32
CA ILE A 229 -21.74 10.57 -1.38
C ILE A 229 -21.58 9.51 -0.30
N TYR A 230 -20.37 8.95 -0.18
CA TYR A 230 -20.01 8.14 0.98
C TYR A 230 -19.57 9.03 2.13
N ARG A 231 -20.07 8.76 3.35
CA ARG A 231 -19.51 9.33 4.57
C ARG A 231 -18.99 8.27 5.50
N VAL A 232 -17.77 8.48 5.98
CA VAL A 232 -17.07 7.60 6.92
C VAL A 232 -16.57 8.41 8.11
N GLU A 233 -17.13 8.12 9.29
CA GLU A 233 -16.67 8.72 10.54
C GLU A 233 -15.32 8.15 10.98
N LEU A 234 -14.40 9.05 11.34
CA LEU A 234 -13.10 8.72 11.89
C LEU A 234 -13.15 8.72 13.42
N TYR A 235 -12.24 7.96 14.04
CA TYR A 235 -12.06 7.95 15.50
C TYR A 235 -11.14 9.10 15.95
N ALA A 236 -11.52 10.30 15.56
CA ALA A 236 -10.89 11.56 15.95
C ALA A 236 -11.92 12.68 15.85
N GLY A 237 -11.80 13.72 16.67
CA GLY A 237 -12.67 14.89 16.60
C GLY A 237 -12.83 15.58 17.95
N GLU A 238 -13.88 16.37 18.12
CA GLU A 238 -14.17 17.10 19.36
C GLU A 238 -15.24 16.43 20.21
N GLY A 239 -15.21 16.70 21.51
CA GLY A 239 -16.25 16.25 22.45
C GLY A 239 -16.30 14.73 22.59
N TYR A 240 -15.17 14.12 22.94
CA TYR A 240 -15.10 12.67 23.19
C TYR A 240 -15.92 12.32 24.43
N ASP A 241 -16.98 11.54 24.22
CA ASP A 241 -17.79 10.94 25.27
C ASP A 241 -17.23 9.55 25.63
N PRO A 242 -16.75 9.34 26.87
CA PRO A 242 -16.22 8.06 27.30
C PRO A 242 -17.27 6.94 27.37
N ASP A 243 -18.55 7.27 27.60
CA ASP A 243 -19.61 6.29 27.80
C ASP A 243 -20.06 5.70 26.45
N SER A 244 -20.33 6.57 25.47
CA SER A 244 -20.69 6.13 24.12
C SER A 244 -19.47 5.79 23.24
N ARG A 245 -18.25 6.15 23.69
CA ARG A 245 -16.99 6.03 22.95
C ARG A 245 -17.09 6.71 21.58
N ARG A 246 -17.73 7.88 21.54
CA ARG A 246 -17.98 8.67 20.32
C ARG A 246 -17.47 10.09 20.50
N PHE A 247 -17.16 10.73 19.38
CA PHE A 247 -16.97 12.17 19.32
C PHE A 247 -18.31 12.81 19.00
N THR A 248 -18.64 13.91 19.67
CA THR A 248 -19.82 14.72 19.35
C THR A 248 -19.67 15.35 17.96
N ARG A 249 -18.44 15.71 17.59
CA ARG A 249 -18.08 16.24 16.27
C ARG A 249 -16.90 15.45 15.70
N PRO A 250 -17.13 14.29 15.07
CA PRO A 250 -16.06 13.48 14.49
C PRO A 250 -15.54 14.10 13.19
N TRP A 251 -14.26 13.92 12.91
CA TRP A 251 -13.76 14.07 11.54
C TRP A 251 -14.46 13.07 10.62
N THR A 252 -14.88 13.53 9.44
CA THR A 252 -15.64 12.71 8.48
C THR A 252 -14.98 12.75 7.10
N LEU A 253 -14.71 11.58 6.54
CA LEU A 253 -14.35 11.47 5.13
C LEU A 253 -15.63 11.54 4.29
N VAL A 254 -15.70 12.52 3.40
CA VAL A 254 -16.79 12.75 2.46
C VAL A 254 -16.27 12.44 1.07
N VAL A 255 -16.76 11.35 0.49
CA VAL A 255 -16.27 10.82 -0.78
C VAL A 255 -17.37 10.94 -1.83
N ASP A 256 -17.17 11.82 -2.80
CA ASP A 256 -18.06 11.91 -3.95
C ASP A 256 -17.75 10.78 -4.92
N HIS A 257 -18.72 9.90 -5.12
CA HIS A 257 -18.60 8.72 -5.98
C HIS A 257 -19.60 8.71 -7.14
N ARG A 258 -20.24 9.85 -7.43
CA ARG A 258 -21.23 9.97 -8.52
C ARG A 258 -20.66 9.57 -9.87
N ASP A 259 -19.42 9.98 -10.14
CA ASP A 259 -18.72 9.69 -11.39
C ASP A 259 -17.96 8.36 -11.37
N TRP A 260 -18.08 7.57 -10.29
CA TRP A 260 -17.36 6.31 -10.20
C TRP A 260 -18.06 5.21 -10.99
N THR A 261 -17.27 4.30 -11.53
CA THR A 261 -17.76 3.01 -12.03
C THR A 261 -18.25 2.13 -10.88
N SER A 262 -19.12 1.16 -11.19
CA SER A 262 -19.54 0.15 -10.21
C SER A 262 -18.35 -0.63 -9.63
N GLY A 263 -17.31 -0.86 -10.42
CA GLY A 263 -16.06 -1.50 -9.97
C GLY A 263 -15.33 -0.68 -8.90
N GLN A 264 -15.18 0.65 -9.11
CA GLN A 264 -14.56 1.54 -8.13
C GLN A 264 -15.36 1.61 -6.81
N ARG A 265 -16.69 1.68 -6.89
CA ARG A 265 -17.58 1.64 -5.72
C ARG A 265 -17.48 0.32 -4.95
N ASN A 266 -17.51 -0.82 -5.66
CA ASN A 266 -17.34 -2.13 -5.04
C ASN A 266 -15.98 -2.27 -4.37
N HIS A 267 -14.91 -1.87 -5.06
CA HIS A 267 -13.56 -1.90 -4.50
C HIS A 267 -13.44 -1.04 -3.23
N PHE A 268 -14.03 0.16 -3.19
CA PHE A 268 -14.05 0.98 -1.98
C PHE A 268 -14.74 0.27 -0.80
N ARG A 269 -15.93 -0.28 -1.02
CA ARG A 269 -16.70 -0.99 0.01
C ARG A 269 -16.02 -2.28 0.47
N ASP A 270 -15.44 -3.03 -0.47
CA ASP A 270 -14.73 -4.27 -0.16
C ASP A 270 -13.44 -4.01 0.62
N GLU A 271 -12.69 -2.96 0.29
CA GLU A 271 -11.51 -2.54 1.09
C GLU A 271 -11.92 -2.17 2.50
N PHE A 272 -12.94 -1.32 2.67
CA PHE A 272 -13.46 -0.95 3.99
C PHE A 272 -13.95 -2.17 4.79
N ALA A 273 -14.70 -3.07 4.16
CA ALA A 273 -15.22 -4.27 4.78
C ALA A 273 -14.10 -5.22 5.22
N SER A 274 -13.06 -5.41 4.38
CA SER A 274 -11.93 -6.29 4.69
C SER A 274 -11.14 -5.79 5.91
N VAL A 275 -10.89 -4.49 6.00
CA VAL A 275 -10.16 -3.88 7.13
C VAL A 275 -11.01 -3.88 8.40
N SER A 276 -12.31 -3.62 8.28
CA SER A 276 -13.24 -3.72 9.40
C SER A 276 -13.42 -5.16 9.90
N GLY A 277 -13.37 -6.15 9.00
CA GLY A 277 -13.36 -7.57 9.33
C GLY A 277 -12.09 -7.97 10.06
N ALA A 278 -10.92 -7.61 9.52
CA ALA A 278 -9.62 -7.87 10.15
C ALA A 278 -9.51 -7.23 11.54
N ALA A 279 -10.05 -6.02 11.73
CA ALA A 279 -10.16 -5.40 13.03
C ALA A 279 -10.94 -6.29 14.01
N ARG A 280 -12.16 -6.71 13.63
CA ARG A 280 -13.03 -7.56 14.48
C ARG A 280 -12.44 -8.91 14.80
N ASP A 281 -11.85 -9.58 13.81
CA ASP A 281 -11.41 -10.96 13.92
C ASP A 281 -10.02 -11.09 14.57
N HIS A 282 -9.17 -10.07 14.42
CA HIS A 282 -7.76 -10.12 14.85
C HIS A 282 -7.36 -9.02 15.84
N GLY A 283 -8.27 -8.13 16.26
CA GLY A 283 -7.97 -7.07 17.23
C GLY A 283 -7.17 -5.90 16.65
N LEU A 284 -7.03 -5.82 15.32
CA LEU A 284 -6.24 -4.78 14.66
C LEU A 284 -6.96 -3.43 14.69
N THR A 285 -6.20 -2.34 14.71
CA THR A 285 -6.78 -0.99 14.68
C THR A 285 -6.91 -0.51 13.24
N PRO A 286 -8.11 -0.39 12.66
CA PRO A 286 -8.27 0.00 11.28
C PRO A 286 -7.89 1.49 11.08
N TRP A 287 -7.20 1.81 9.97
CA TRP A 287 -6.79 3.18 9.62
C TRP A 287 -7.38 3.60 8.28
N ALA A 288 -7.71 4.89 8.17
CA ALA A 288 -8.03 5.53 6.91
C ALA A 288 -6.92 6.52 6.53
N PHE A 289 -6.59 6.54 5.24
CA PHE A 289 -5.66 7.48 4.61
C PHE A 289 -6.39 8.16 3.46
N ALA A 290 -6.35 9.48 3.41
CA ALA A 290 -7.04 10.26 2.40
C ALA A 290 -6.20 11.45 1.92
N LEU A 291 -5.94 11.50 0.62
CA LEU A 291 -5.46 12.71 -0.06
C LEU A 291 -6.66 13.62 -0.34
N ALA A 292 -7.02 14.42 0.65
CA ALA A 292 -8.28 15.14 0.71
C ALA A 292 -8.09 16.64 1.02
N ASP A 293 -9.09 17.43 0.64
CA ASP A 293 -9.20 18.84 0.99
C ASP A 293 -10.19 19.01 2.14
N GLN A 294 -9.84 19.84 3.13
CA GLN A 294 -10.77 20.19 4.20
C GLN A 294 -11.83 21.14 3.67
N ASN A 295 -13.10 20.84 3.93
CA ASN A 295 -14.20 21.74 3.60
C ASN A 295 -14.09 23.04 4.43
N PRO A 296 -13.95 24.22 3.81
CA PRO A 296 -13.79 25.47 4.55
C PRO A 296 -15.06 25.91 5.29
N ALA A 297 -16.23 25.42 4.88
CA ALA A 297 -17.51 25.71 5.54
C ALA A 297 -17.82 24.73 6.69
N GLU A 298 -17.30 23.50 6.61
CA GLU A 298 -17.45 22.49 7.65
C GLU A 298 -16.09 21.84 7.93
N LEU A 299 -15.40 22.34 8.97
CA LEU A 299 -14.03 21.94 9.26
C LEU A 299 -13.88 20.46 9.62
N THR A 300 -14.95 19.77 10.00
CA THR A 300 -14.90 18.33 10.28
C THR A 300 -14.83 17.46 9.02
N GLU A 301 -15.15 18.02 7.86
CA GLU A 301 -15.26 17.27 6.61
C GLU A 301 -13.97 17.32 5.78
N LEU A 302 -13.53 16.14 5.38
CA LEU A 302 -12.42 15.93 4.45
C LEU A 302 -12.99 15.38 3.15
N THR A 303 -12.90 16.16 2.08
CA THR A 303 -13.55 15.89 0.80
C THR A 303 -12.57 15.32 -0.22
N LEU A 304 -13.02 14.32 -0.98
CA LEU A 304 -12.28 13.78 -2.12
C LEU A 304 -13.23 13.20 -3.16
N THR A 305 -12.82 13.23 -4.43
CA THR A 305 -13.63 12.77 -5.57
C THR A 305 -13.04 11.55 -6.27
N ARG A 306 -11.79 11.17 -5.99
CA ARG A 306 -11.10 10.09 -6.70
C ARG A 306 -10.88 8.88 -5.82
N ARG A 307 -11.25 7.70 -6.33
CA ARG A 307 -11.03 6.42 -5.65
C ARG A 307 -9.56 6.18 -5.28
N ALA A 308 -8.64 6.62 -6.14
CA ALA A 308 -7.20 6.47 -5.94
C ALA A 308 -6.67 7.25 -4.73
N TYR A 309 -7.40 8.25 -4.22
CA TYR A 309 -6.95 9.12 -3.14
C TYR A 309 -7.33 8.63 -1.75
N VAL A 310 -8.01 7.50 -1.64
CA VAL A 310 -8.44 6.94 -0.35
C VAL A 310 -8.00 5.49 -0.23
N ALA A 311 -7.52 5.12 0.94
CA ALA A 311 -7.15 3.76 1.28
C ALA A 311 -7.53 3.45 2.72
N PHE A 312 -7.87 2.19 2.98
CA PHE A 312 -8.08 1.67 4.33
C PHE A 312 -7.07 0.57 4.58
N LEU A 313 -6.34 0.63 5.68
CA LEU A 313 -5.33 -0.35 6.03
C LEU A 313 -5.59 -0.91 7.43
N PRO A 314 -5.32 -2.20 7.68
CA PRO A 314 -5.25 -2.68 9.05
C PRO A 314 -4.09 -1.99 9.76
N GLY A 315 -4.25 -1.71 11.05
CA GLY A 315 -3.14 -1.30 11.89
C GLY A 315 -2.19 -2.47 12.11
N GLN A 316 -0.93 -2.14 12.37
CA GLN A 316 0.06 -3.09 12.90
C GLN A 316 -0.04 -3.18 14.42
#